data_AF-A0A178F418-F1
#
_entry.id   AF-A0A178F418-F1
#
_cell.length_a   1.000
_cell.length_b   1.000
_cell.length_c   1.000
_cell.angle_alpha   90.00
_cell.angle_beta   90.00
_cell.angle_gamma   90.00
#
_symmetry.space_group_name_H-M   'P 1'
#
loop_
_entity.id
_entity.type
_entity.pdbx_description
1 polymer ?
#
loop_
_entity_poly.entity_id
_entity_poly.type
_entity_poly.pdbx_seq_one_letter_code
_entity_poly.pdbx_strand_id
1 'polypeptide(L)'
;MRRHFLACATLITAFMIIHPEDGSLENLYIGDEAGEISGIIDWERTSILPLFIQAKIPRYFENYGDEDSENFKFPALREDFNSLPDDQKELEKEIYRRRQTHYYYLGFTSRYNLNHFRTIGSYSGMMRSRLYDVVNRHWEGDNTTLKATLVQMSSYWPRIAAADMKDAQYPLKYSPEEAKQCLNIDAEQKTANTHMQDLRDAIGINMDGWVPSEMYEEATERMAHVKAHLLEIAETEEDREDILQKWPFQDHEEID
;
A
#
# COMPACT_ATOMS: atom_id res chain seq x y z
N MET A 1 36.83 -11.76 -5.54
CA MET A 1 35.57 -11.10 -5.97
C MET A 1 34.32 -11.81 -5.40
N ARG A 2 34.26 -12.10 -4.09
CA ARG A 2 33.14 -12.81 -3.42
C ARG A 2 32.79 -12.31 -2.00
N ARG A 3 33.24 -11.10 -1.60
CA ARG A 3 33.02 -10.57 -0.24
C ARG A 3 31.90 -9.52 -0.09
N HIS A 4 31.34 -9.00 -1.20
CA HIS A 4 30.34 -7.93 -1.13
C HIS A 4 28.89 -8.41 -0.96
N PHE A 5 28.57 -9.67 -1.27
CA PHE A 5 27.20 -10.19 -1.16
C PHE A 5 26.86 -10.78 0.23
N LEU A 6 27.85 -11.26 1.00
CA LEU A 6 27.57 -11.88 2.30
C LEU A 6 27.17 -10.87 3.38
N ALA A 7 27.76 -9.67 3.40
CA ALA A 7 27.46 -8.67 4.43
C ALA A 7 26.04 -8.10 4.34
N CYS A 8 25.46 -8.02 3.13
CA CYS A 8 24.10 -7.53 2.93
C CYS A 8 23.04 -8.45 3.54
N ALA A 9 23.20 -9.77 3.37
CA ALA A 9 22.21 -10.74 3.84
C ALA A 9 22.10 -10.73 5.38
N THR A 10 23.20 -10.49 6.09
CA THR A 10 23.26 -10.47 7.56
C THR A 10 22.57 -9.25 8.16
N LEU A 11 22.62 -8.10 7.47
CA LEU A 11 22.04 -6.84 7.96
C LEU A 11 20.53 -6.74 7.72
N ILE A 12 20.03 -7.33 6.64
CA ILE A 12 18.58 -7.38 6.33
C ILE A 12 17.81 -8.18 7.41
N THR A 13 18.43 -9.21 7.98
CA THR A 13 17.84 -10.03 9.05
C THR A 13 18.17 -9.54 10.46
N ALA A 14 18.94 -8.45 10.60
CA ALA A 14 19.28 -7.91 11.89
C ALA A 14 18.03 -7.30 12.56
N PHE A 15 17.85 -7.58 13.84
CA PHE A 15 16.80 -6.98 14.63
C PHE A 15 17.17 -5.54 14.95
N MET A 16 16.27 -4.60 14.65
CA MET A 16 16.45 -3.17 14.91
C MET A 16 15.24 -2.64 15.66
N ILE A 17 15.47 -1.59 16.44
CA ILE A 17 14.39 -0.75 16.97
C ILE A 17 14.13 0.34 15.92
N ILE A 18 12.92 0.39 15.39
CA ILE A 18 12.45 1.48 14.52
C ILE A 18 11.23 2.11 15.20
N HIS A 19 11.14 3.43 15.14
CA HIS A 19 10.00 4.18 15.66
C HIS A 19 8.70 3.72 14.97
N PRO A 20 7.60 3.50 15.72
CA PRO A 20 6.36 3.01 15.15
C PRO A 20 5.74 4.01 14.15
N GLU A 21 5.07 3.49 13.12
CA GLU A 21 4.48 4.28 12.03
C GLU A 21 5.46 5.01 11.10
N ASP A 22 6.70 4.54 11.03
CA ASP A 22 7.70 5.01 10.06
C ASP A 22 7.89 6.55 10.07
N GLY A 23 7.70 7.21 11.22
CA GLY A 23 7.87 8.66 11.33
C GLY A 23 6.74 9.47 10.70
N SER A 24 5.49 9.18 11.08
CA SER A 24 4.38 10.12 10.85
C SER A 24 4.81 11.52 11.29
N LEU A 25 4.54 12.53 10.45
CA LEU A 25 4.95 13.91 10.72
C LEU A 25 4.34 14.44 12.03
N GLU A 26 3.26 13.81 12.49
CA GLU A 26 2.53 14.11 13.73
C GLU A 26 3.35 13.76 14.98
N ASN A 27 4.29 12.81 14.86
CA ASN A 27 5.14 12.35 15.96
C ASN A 27 6.49 13.09 16.05
N LEU A 28 6.68 14.15 15.25
CA LEU A 28 7.88 14.97 15.24
C LEU A 28 7.60 16.34 15.86
N TYR A 29 8.43 16.73 16.84
CA TYR A 29 8.48 18.12 17.29
C TYR A 29 9.47 18.90 16.45
N ILE A 30 9.03 20.06 15.98
CA ILE A 30 9.86 21.02 15.25
C ILE A 30 10.20 22.16 16.21
N GLY A 31 11.49 22.43 16.37
CA GLY A 31 11.99 23.54 17.17
C GLY A 31 11.70 24.90 16.53
N ASP A 32 11.75 25.95 17.35
CA ASP A 32 11.49 27.33 16.93
C ASP A 32 12.54 27.87 15.92
N GLU A 33 13.72 27.25 15.87
CA GLU A 33 14.79 27.60 14.95
C GLU A 33 14.76 26.73 13.68
N ALA A 34 14.48 27.38 12.54
CA ALA A 34 14.76 26.90 11.18
C ALA A 34 14.24 25.49 10.79
N GLY A 35 13.25 24.95 11.50
CA GLY A 35 12.65 23.66 11.14
C GLY A 35 13.46 22.44 11.61
N GLU A 36 14.34 22.60 12.61
CA GLU A 36 15.07 21.47 13.18
C GLU A 36 14.14 20.55 13.98
N ILE A 37 14.30 19.23 13.82
CA ILE A 37 13.56 18.24 14.61
C ILE A 37 14.12 18.27 16.04
N SER A 38 13.30 18.74 16.99
CA SER A 38 13.66 18.88 18.41
C SER A 38 13.28 17.65 19.25
N GLY A 39 12.42 16.78 18.73
CA GLY A 39 12.03 15.54 19.42
C GLY A 39 11.22 14.59 18.56
N ILE A 40 11.23 13.32 18.95
CA ILE A 40 10.39 12.26 18.39
C ILE A 40 9.61 11.65 19.55
N ILE A 41 8.28 11.62 19.47
CA ILE A 41 7.39 11.11 20.52
C ILE A 41 6.68 9.83 20.09
N ASP A 42 5.77 9.35 20.92
CA ASP A 42 4.94 8.18 20.64
C ASP A 42 5.75 6.90 20.36
N TRP A 43 6.57 6.51 21.35
CA TRP A 43 7.37 5.28 21.29
C TRP A 43 6.62 4.06 21.84
N GLU A 44 5.35 4.17 22.23
CA GLU A 44 4.63 3.13 22.97
C GLU A 44 4.38 1.85 22.15
N ARG A 45 4.38 1.96 20.81
CA ARG A 45 4.19 0.85 19.87
C ARG A 45 5.48 0.33 19.24
N THR A 46 6.62 0.76 19.77
CA THR A 46 7.95 0.38 19.25
C THR A 46 8.14 -1.14 19.30
N SER A 47 8.64 -1.70 18.21
CA SER A 47 8.90 -3.14 18.08
C SER A 47 10.38 -3.42 17.78
N ILE A 48 10.84 -4.60 18.22
CA ILE A 48 12.17 -5.12 17.86
C ILE A 48 11.96 -6.24 16.86
N LEU A 49 12.10 -5.92 15.57
CA LEU A 49 11.87 -6.86 14.47
C LEU A 49 13.05 -6.85 13.48
N PRO A 50 13.21 -7.90 12.66
CA PRO A 50 14.17 -7.89 11.57
C PRO A 50 13.94 -6.69 10.64
N LEU A 51 15.04 -6.10 10.14
CA LEU A 51 14.98 -4.94 9.25
C LEU A 51 14.10 -5.19 8.02
N PHE A 52 14.08 -6.40 7.45
CA PHE A 52 13.19 -6.71 6.31
C PHE A 52 11.69 -6.60 6.60
N ILE A 53 11.26 -6.61 7.86
CA ILE A 53 9.85 -6.45 8.25
C ILE A 53 9.52 -4.96 8.41
N GLN A 54 10.45 -4.21 9.00
CA GLN A 54 10.23 -2.81 9.36
C GLN A 54 10.66 -1.82 8.27
N ALA A 55 11.56 -2.21 7.37
CA ALA A 55 12.06 -1.31 6.33
C ALA A 55 11.00 -1.12 5.25
N LYS A 56 10.25 -0.02 5.37
CA LYS A 56 9.28 0.45 4.39
C LYS A 56 9.56 1.92 4.05
N ILE A 57 8.87 2.40 3.03
CA ILE A 57 8.77 3.84 2.77
C ILE A 57 7.57 4.31 3.59
N PRO A 58 7.73 5.30 4.47
CA PRO A 58 6.61 5.79 5.27
C PRO A 58 5.51 6.34 4.36
N ARG A 59 4.25 6.23 4.79
CA ARG A 59 3.06 6.60 4.01
C ARG A 59 3.12 8.04 3.44
N TYR A 60 3.68 8.99 4.19
CA TYR A 60 3.80 10.38 3.71
C TYR A 60 4.84 10.57 2.59
N PHE A 61 5.78 9.63 2.44
CA PHE A 61 6.81 9.65 1.39
C PHE A 61 6.59 8.58 0.32
N GLU A 62 5.59 7.71 0.47
CA GLU A 62 5.30 6.68 -0.52
C GLU A 62 4.56 7.25 -1.74
N ASN A 63 4.87 6.74 -2.92
CA ASN A 63 4.20 7.12 -4.17
C ASN A 63 4.21 5.93 -5.16
N TYR A 64 3.77 4.76 -4.67
CA TYR A 64 3.71 3.53 -5.48
C TYR A 64 2.69 3.65 -6.61
N GLY A 65 2.94 3.00 -7.76
CA GLY A 65 2.09 3.08 -8.94
C GLY A 65 2.37 4.27 -9.85
N ASP A 66 3.25 5.19 -9.45
CA ASP A 66 3.75 6.26 -10.31
C ASP A 66 5.05 5.83 -10.99
N GLU A 67 5.02 5.70 -12.32
CA GLU A 67 6.17 5.22 -13.11
C GLU A 67 7.44 6.05 -12.89
N ASP A 68 7.31 7.38 -12.77
CA ASP A 68 8.45 8.27 -12.59
C ASP A 68 9.11 8.08 -11.22
N SER A 69 8.30 7.91 -10.18
CA SER A 69 8.76 7.62 -8.81
C SER A 69 9.43 6.25 -8.72
N GLU A 70 8.82 5.22 -9.30
CA GLU A 70 9.37 3.85 -9.30
C GLU A 70 10.70 3.75 -10.05
N ASN A 71 10.88 4.57 -11.10
CA ASN A 71 12.13 4.68 -11.85
C ASN A 71 13.12 5.71 -11.28
N PHE A 72 12.82 6.28 -10.11
CA PHE A 72 13.66 7.27 -9.43
C PHE A 72 14.05 8.47 -10.34
N LYS A 73 13.11 8.91 -11.19
CA LYS A 73 13.31 10.08 -12.04
C LYS A 73 13.23 11.35 -11.22
N PHE A 74 13.96 12.38 -11.65
CA PHE A 74 13.90 13.68 -10.99
C PHE A 74 12.50 14.29 -11.19
N PRO A 75 11.82 14.72 -10.13
CA PRO A 75 10.48 15.29 -10.21
C PRO A 75 10.46 16.57 -11.06
N ALA A 76 9.59 16.61 -12.06
CA ALA A 76 9.35 17.77 -12.90
C ALA A 76 7.84 17.97 -13.07
N LEU A 77 7.42 19.23 -13.20
CA LEU A 77 6.09 19.56 -13.67
C LEU A 77 6.02 19.24 -15.17
N ARG A 78 4.81 18.91 -15.65
CA ARG A 78 4.56 18.80 -17.09
C ARG A 78 4.91 20.10 -17.84
N GLU A 79 5.35 19.95 -19.08
CA GLU A 79 5.74 21.08 -19.94
C GLU A 79 4.57 22.05 -20.22
N ASP A 80 3.34 21.54 -20.30
CA ASP A 80 2.12 22.29 -20.57
C ASP A 80 1.46 22.90 -19.31
N PHE A 81 2.08 22.78 -18.13
CA PHE A 81 1.50 23.17 -16.84
C PHE A 81 0.88 24.56 -16.81
N ASN A 82 1.55 25.57 -17.38
CA ASN A 82 1.07 26.95 -17.37
C ASN A 82 -0.24 27.14 -18.16
N SER A 83 -0.48 26.28 -19.14
CA SER A 83 -1.64 26.29 -20.03
C SER A 83 -2.83 25.50 -19.49
N LEU A 84 -2.65 24.76 -18.39
CA LEU A 84 -3.70 23.94 -17.80
C LEU A 84 -4.79 24.80 -17.10
N PRO A 85 -6.04 24.32 -17.05
CA PRO A 85 -7.09 24.81 -16.14
C PRO A 85 -6.65 24.74 -14.66
N ASP A 86 -7.26 25.56 -13.80
CA ASP A 86 -6.84 25.69 -12.39
C ASP A 86 -7.01 24.40 -11.58
N ASP A 87 -8.08 23.65 -11.83
CA ASP A 87 -8.33 22.33 -11.24
C ASP A 87 -7.23 21.32 -11.63
N GLN A 88 -6.85 21.29 -12.91
CA GLN A 88 -5.79 20.41 -13.40
C GLN A 88 -4.41 20.86 -12.91
N LYS A 89 -4.19 22.16 -12.71
CA LYS A 89 -2.96 22.69 -12.10
C LYS A 89 -2.81 22.23 -10.66
N GLU A 90 -3.87 22.24 -9.86
CA GLU A 90 -3.78 21.76 -8.48
C GLU A 90 -3.50 20.26 -8.42
N LEU A 91 -4.13 19.46 -9.29
CA LEU A 91 -3.83 18.04 -9.40
C LEU A 91 -2.36 17.78 -9.77
N GLU A 92 -1.84 18.49 -10.78
CA GLU A 92 -0.45 18.36 -11.21
C GLU A 92 0.53 18.82 -10.12
N LYS A 93 0.22 19.88 -9.36
CA LYS A 93 1.02 20.30 -8.20
C LYS A 93 1.05 19.22 -7.12
N GLU A 94 -0.07 18.55 -6.87
CA GLU A 94 -0.13 17.47 -5.88
C GLU A 94 0.71 16.27 -6.30
N ILE A 95 0.58 15.82 -7.55
CA ILE A 95 1.43 14.76 -8.11
C ILE A 95 2.91 15.13 -8.02
N TYR A 96 3.25 16.37 -8.39
CA TYR A 96 4.60 16.88 -8.29
C TYR A 96 5.15 16.85 -6.85
N ARG A 97 4.37 17.30 -5.86
CA ARG A 97 4.75 17.25 -4.44
C ARG A 97 4.98 15.81 -3.97
N ARG A 98 4.11 14.86 -4.34
CA ARG A 98 4.29 13.43 -4.00
C ARG A 98 5.58 12.86 -4.59
N ARG A 99 5.83 13.12 -5.88
CA ARG A 99 7.08 12.74 -6.56
C ARG A 99 8.30 13.34 -5.89
N GLN A 100 8.25 14.61 -5.51
CA GLN A 100 9.33 15.29 -4.78
C GLN A 100 9.65 14.62 -3.45
N THR A 101 8.63 14.46 -2.62
CA THR A 101 8.77 13.90 -1.28
C THR A 101 9.32 12.47 -1.35
N HIS A 102 8.82 11.65 -2.28
CA HIS A 102 9.32 10.30 -2.55
C HIS A 102 10.79 10.29 -3.02
N TYR A 103 11.12 11.12 -4.02
CA TYR A 103 12.47 11.23 -4.57
C TYR A 103 13.49 11.61 -3.52
N TYR A 104 13.20 12.66 -2.72
CA TYR A 104 14.10 13.10 -1.68
C TYR A 104 14.24 12.08 -0.55
N TYR A 105 13.15 11.44 -0.14
CA TYR A 105 13.21 10.36 0.86
C TYR A 105 14.15 9.25 0.40
N LEU A 106 13.95 8.70 -0.79
CA LEU A 106 14.82 7.64 -1.33
C LEU A 106 16.27 8.13 -1.51
N GLY A 107 16.48 9.34 -2.00
CA GLY A 107 17.80 9.94 -2.19
C GLY A 107 18.57 10.09 -0.88
N PHE A 108 17.95 10.68 0.14
CA PHE A 108 18.55 10.84 1.46
C PHE A 108 18.73 9.51 2.19
N THR A 109 17.77 8.60 2.08
CA THR A 109 17.89 7.24 2.64
C THR A 109 19.07 6.50 2.01
N SER A 110 19.25 6.60 0.68
CA SER A 110 20.38 5.96 -0.01
C SER A 110 21.74 6.50 0.48
N ARG A 111 21.78 7.78 0.87
CA ARG A 111 22.99 8.47 1.34
C ARG A 111 23.29 8.24 2.82
N TYR A 112 22.27 8.30 3.68
CA TYR A 112 22.44 8.33 5.13
C TYR A 112 22.05 7.01 5.82
N ASN A 113 21.24 6.16 5.18
CA ASN A 113 20.83 4.86 5.70
C ASN A 113 20.81 3.79 4.61
N LEU A 114 22.01 3.46 4.11
CA LEU A 114 22.20 2.53 3.00
C LEU A 114 21.61 1.13 3.27
N ASN A 115 21.57 0.69 4.54
CA ASN A 115 20.98 -0.59 4.89
C ASN A 115 19.46 -0.59 4.76
N HIS A 116 18.80 0.47 5.22
CA HIS A 116 17.36 0.66 4.98
C HIS A 116 17.09 0.70 3.48
N PHE A 117 17.80 1.56 2.73
CA PHE A 117 17.67 1.69 1.28
C PHE A 117 17.80 0.35 0.52
N ARG A 118 18.80 -0.46 0.88
CA ARG A 118 18.98 -1.79 0.28
C ARG A 118 17.87 -2.76 0.66
N THR A 119 17.27 -2.60 1.84
CA THR A 119 16.22 -3.48 2.33
C THR A 119 14.89 -3.18 1.66
N ILE A 120 14.49 -1.90 1.54
CA ILE A 120 13.29 -1.49 0.78
C ILE A 120 13.39 -1.91 -0.70
N GLY A 121 14.58 -1.82 -1.30
CA GLY A 121 14.81 -2.31 -2.67
C GLY A 121 15.00 -3.84 -2.79
N SER A 122 15.01 -4.58 -1.68
CA SER A 122 15.25 -6.03 -1.70
C SER A 122 13.97 -6.79 -1.97
N TYR A 123 13.88 -7.43 -3.14
CA TYR A 123 12.75 -8.29 -3.48
C TYR A 123 12.53 -9.44 -2.47
N SER A 124 13.62 -10.05 -1.97
CA SER A 124 13.50 -11.11 -0.95
C SER A 124 13.07 -10.55 0.41
N GLY A 125 13.48 -9.32 0.75
CA GLY A 125 12.98 -8.60 1.92
C GLY A 125 11.49 -8.32 1.82
N MET A 126 11.06 -7.72 0.71
CA MET A 126 9.66 -7.44 0.40
C MET A 126 8.78 -8.69 0.50
N MET A 127 9.20 -9.81 -0.08
CA MET A 127 8.42 -11.06 -0.02
C MET A 127 8.31 -11.64 1.38
N ARG A 128 9.37 -11.54 2.19
CA ARG A 128 9.34 -11.97 3.59
C ARG A 128 8.47 -11.03 4.45
N SER A 129 8.57 -9.72 4.23
CA SER A 129 7.68 -8.72 4.87
C SER A 129 6.23 -9.01 4.55
N ARG A 130 5.92 -9.24 3.28
CA ARG A 130 4.54 -9.46 2.83
C ARG A 130 3.89 -10.66 3.52
N LEU A 131 4.61 -11.77 3.66
CA LEU A 131 4.08 -12.92 4.41
C LEU A 131 3.80 -12.54 5.87
N TYR A 132 4.76 -11.87 6.52
CA TYR A 132 4.60 -11.43 7.90
C TYR A 132 3.39 -10.50 8.04
N ASP A 133 3.24 -9.52 7.14
CA ASP A 133 2.13 -8.58 7.15
C ASP A 133 0.78 -9.29 6.97
N VAL A 134 0.67 -10.21 6.00
CA VAL A 134 -0.58 -10.94 5.73
C VAL A 134 -0.96 -11.86 6.89
N VAL A 135 0.00 -12.56 7.49
CA VAL A 135 -0.27 -13.46 8.64
C VAL A 135 -0.71 -12.67 9.88
N ASN A 136 -0.22 -11.43 10.05
CA ASN A 136 -0.54 -10.62 11.23
C ASN A 136 -1.87 -9.84 11.13
N ARG A 137 -2.52 -9.84 9.96
CA ARG A 137 -3.86 -9.23 9.76
C ARG A 137 -4.97 -10.18 10.23
N HIS A 138 -5.00 -10.49 11.52
CA HIS A 138 -5.94 -11.47 12.07
C HIS A 138 -7.41 -11.02 12.00
N TRP A 139 -7.66 -9.71 12.04
CA TRP A 139 -9.02 -9.13 12.07
C TRP A 139 -9.48 -8.60 10.71
N GLU A 140 -8.57 -8.00 9.95
CA GLU A 140 -8.85 -7.35 8.66
C GLU A 140 -8.42 -8.20 7.45
N GLY A 141 -7.65 -9.26 7.69
CA GLY A 141 -7.14 -10.13 6.65
C GLY A 141 -8.12 -11.22 6.27
N ASP A 142 -7.87 -11.82 5.10
CA ASP A 142 -8.70 -12.90 4.58
C ASP A 142 -7.86 -14.13 4.20
N ASN A 143 -8.54 -15.29 4.20
CA ASN A 143 -7.90 -16.58 3.92
C ASN A 143 -7.43 -16.70 2.46
N THR A 144 -8.08 -16.00 1.52
CA THR A 144 -7.71 -16.01 0.11
C THR A 144 -6.36 -15.34 -0.08
N THR A 145 -6.17 -14.13 0.45
CA THR A 145 -4.92 -13.37 0.41
C THR A 145 -3.79 -14.15 1.09
N LEU A 146 -4.06 -14.79 2.24
CA LEU A 146 -3.08 -15.64 2.92
C LEU A 146 -2.66 -16.82 2.04
N LYS A 147 -3.63 -17.59 1.52
CA LYS A 147 -3.33 -18.76 0.68
C LYS A 147 -2.63 -18.35 -0.61
N ALA A 148 -3.07 -17.28 -1.27
CA ALA A 148 -2.45 -16.76 -2.49
C ALA A 148 -1.00 -16.32 -2.23
N THR A 149 -0.74 -15.66 -1.10
CA THR A 149 0.63 -15.30 -0.69
C THR A 149 1.50 -16.53 -0.47
N LEU A 150 1.00 -17.56 0.22
CA LEU A 150 1.72 -18.82 0.43
C LEU A 150 1.98 -19.58 -0.89
N VAL A 151 1.03 -19.55 -1.83
CA VAL A 151 1.20 -20.11 -3.18
C VAL A 151 2.28 -19.34 -3.95
N GLN A 152 2.23 -18.01 -3.97
CA GLN A 152 3.23 -17.16 -4.63
C GLN A 152 4.63 -17.41 -4.07
N MET A 153 4.76 -17.53 -2.75
CA MET A 153 6.03 -17.81 -2.06
C MET A 153 6.69 -19.11 -2.50
N SER A 154 5.92 -20.14 -2.89
CA SER A 154 6.49 -21.39 -3.40
C SER A 154 7.43 -21.17 -4.59
N SER A 155 7.07 -20.25 -5.49
CA SER A 155 7.87 -19.89 -6.67
C SER A 155 9.13 -19.09 -6.32
N TYR A 156 9.12 -18.39 -5.18
CA TYR A 156 10.21 -17.55 -4.71
C TYR A 156 11.10 -18.25 -3.68
N TRP A 157 10.75 -19.46 -3.24
CA TRP A 157 11.42 -20.19 -2.17
C TRP A 157 12.96 -20.19 -2.28
N PRO A 158 13.59 -20.46 -3.44
CA PRO A 158 15.06 -20.44 -3.55
C PRO A 158 15.72 -19.09 -3.22
N ARG A 159 14.98 -17.99 -3.31
CA ARG A 159 15.46 -16.62 -3.03
C ARG A 159 15.16 -16.16 -1.61
N ILE A 160 14.16 -16.74 -0.96
CA ILE A 160 13.73 -16.36 0.40
C ILE A 160 14.17 -17.36 1.47
N ALA A 161 14.48 -18.60 1.12
CA ALA A 161 14.98 -19.59 2.06
C ALA A 161 16.30 -19.12 2.71
N ALA A 162 16.48 -19.49 3.97
CA ALA A 162 17.75 -19.30 4.66
C ALA A 162 18.87 -20.08 3.94
N ALA A 163 20.13 -19.67 4.13
CA ALA A 163 21.25 -20.22 3.36
C ALA A 163 21.42 -21.73 3.52
N ASP A 164 21.08 -22.26 4.70
CA ASP A 164 21.03 -23.67 5.09
C ASP A 164 19.79 -24.42 4.57
N MET A 165 18.74 -23.70 4.17
CA MET A 165 17.49 -24.27 3.65
C MET A 165 17.32 -24.10 2.13
N LYS A 166 18.35 -23.61 1.42
CA LYS A 166 18.25 -23.36 -0.04
C LYS A 166 17.93 -24.59 -0.86
N ASP A 167 18.43 -25.75 -0.44
CA ASP A 167 18.20 -27.03 -1.11
C ASP A 167 16.95 -27.76 -0.56
N ALA A 168 16.31 -27.22 0.48
CA ALA A 168 15.08 -27.78 1.01
C ALA A 168 13.91 -27.48 0.07
N GLN A 169 13.00 -28.44 -0.08
CA GLN A 169 11.74 -28.18 -0.77
C GLN A 169 10.88 -27.22 0.05
N TYR A 170 10.09 -26.40 -0.65
CA TYR A 170 9.09 -25.56 0.00
C TYR A 170 8.15 -26.45 0.84
N PRO A 171 7.88 -26.13 2.12
CA PRO A 171 7.17 -27.04 3.03
C PRO A 171 5.72 -27.29 2.65
N LEU A 172 5.08 -26.33 1.96
CA LEU A 172 3.70 -26.45 1.53
C LEU A 172 3.63 -26.97 0.09
N LYS A 173 2.75 -27.93 -0.16
CA LYS A 173 2.53 -28.50 -1.48
C LYS A 173 1.10 -28.19 -1.89
N TYR A 174 0.97 -27.53 -3.04
CA TYR A 174 -0.31 -27.25 -3.68
C TYR A 174 -0.32 -27.95 -5.03
N SER A 175 -1.45 -28.52 -5.42
CA SER A 175 -1.58 -28.97 -6.81
C SER A 175 -1.56 -27.78 -7.77
N PRO A 176 -1.14 -27.95 -9.03
CA PRO A 176 -1.22 -26.89 -10.03
C PRO A 176 -2.64 -26.32 -10.18
N GLU A 177 -3.66 -27.16 -10.05
CA GLU A 177 -5.07 -26.78 -10.13
C GLU A 177 -5.49 -25.92 -8.93
N GLU A 178 -5.13 -26.33 -7.71
CA GLU A 178 -5.41 -25.57 -6.48
C GLU A 178 -4.72 -24.22 -6.48
N ALA A 179 -3.45 -24.18 -6.90
CA ALA A 179 -2.68 -22.95 -7.01
C ALA A 179 -3.32 -21.99 -8.02
N LYS A 180 -3.70 -22.50 -9.20
CA LYS A 180 -4.37 -21.70 -10.24
C LYS A 180 -5.71 -21.16 -9.77
N GLN A 181 -6.55 -22.00 -9.17
CA GLN A 181 -7.86 -21.58 -8.65
C GLN A 181 -7.69 -20.51 -7.57
N CYS A 182 -6.76 -20.70 -6.64
CA CYS A 182 -6.49 -19.74 -5.58
C CYS A 182 -6.06 -18.37 -6.12
N LEU A 183 -5.17 -18.35 -7.12
CA LEU A 183 -4.68 -17.12 -7.73
C LEU A 183 -5.74 -16.42 -8.57
N ASN A 184 -6.67 -17.16 -9.18
CA ASN A 184 -7.81 -16.58 -9.88
C ASN A 184 -8.75 -15.86 -8.91
N ILE A 185 -9.11 -16.50 -7.79
CA ILE A 185 -9.97 -15.87 -6.76
C ILE A 185 -9.30 -14.63 -6.17
N ASP A 186 -8.00 -14.69 -5.86
CA ASP A 186 -7.22 -13.52 -5.39
C ASP A 186 -7.22 -12.37 -6.41
N ALA A 187 -7.15 -12.69 -7.71
CA ALA A 187 -7.21 -11.69 -8.77
C ALA A 187 -8.61 -11.07 -8.91
N GLU A 188 -9.67 -11.88 -8.86
CA GLU A 188 -11.06 -11.41 -8.87
C GLU A 188 -11.35 -10.50 -7.68
N GLN A 189 -10.91 -10.89 -6.48
CA GLN A 189 -11.08 -10.10 -5.26
C GLN A 189 -10.33 -8.75 -5.33
N LYS A 190 -9.11 -8.73 -5.89
CA LYS A 190 -8.36 -7.48 -6.11
C LYS A 190 -9.08 -6.55 -7.08
N THR A 191 -9.61 -7.08 -8.18
CA THR A 191 -10.41 -6.30 -9.12
C THR A 191 -11.65 -5.71 -8.44
N ALA A 192 -12.38 -6.51 -7.66
CA ALA A 192 -13.53 -6.04 -6.91
C ALA A 192 -13.15 -4.95 -5.88
N ASN A 193 -12.02 -5.10 -5.18
CA ASN A 193 -11.51 -4.10 -4.25
C ASN A 193 -11.17 -2.78 -4.95
N THR A 194 -10.54 -2.83 -6.13
CA THR A 194 -10.26 -1.63 -6.93
C THR A 194 -11.55 -0.92 -7.32
N HIS A 195 -12.54 -1.65 -7.86
CA HIS A 195 -13.83 -1.04 -8.22
C HIS A 195 -14.55 -0.43 -7.00
N MET A 196 -14.46 -1.07 -5.83
CA MET A 196 -15.02 -0.50 -4.59
C MET A 196 -14.28 0.76 -4.15
N GLN A 197 -12.95 0.82 -4.35
CA GLN A 197 -12.18 2.03 -4.06
C GLN A 197 -12.55 3.17 -5.02
N ASP A 198 -12.63 2.90 -6.32
CA ASP A 198 -13.05 3.88 -7.33
C ASP A 198 -14.44 4.44 -7.01
N LEU A 199 -15.35 3.57 -6.56
CA LEU A 199 -16.68 3.94 -6.10
C LEU A 199 -16.62 4.87 -4.88
N ARG A 200 -15.82 4.53 -3.86
CA ARG A 200 -15.65 5.38 -2.67
C ARG A 200 -15.05 6.74 -3.01
N ASP A 201 -14.04 6.77 -3.87
CA ASP A 201 -13.37 7.99 -4.32
C ASP A 201 -14.35 8.89 -5.09
N ALA A 202 -15.21 8.32 -5.93
CA ALA A 202 -16.24 9.06 -6.65
C ALA A 202 -17.30 9.67 -5.71
N ILE A 203 -17.62 9.00 -4.60
CA ILE A 203 -18.56 9.51 -3.60
C ILE A 203 -17.86 10.53 -2.68
N GLY A 204 -16.56 10.35 -2.43
CA GLY A 204 -15.77 11.16 -1.48
C GLY A 204 -15.85 10.64 -0.05
N ILE A 205 -15.99 9.32 0.12
CA ILE A 205 -16.05 8.66 1.44
C ILE A 205 -14.77 7.87 1.73
N ASN A 206 -14.46 7.67 3.01
CA ASN A 206 -13.37 6.79 3.41
C ASN A 206 -13.78 5.30 3.37
N MET A 207 -12.88 4.40 3.79
CA MET A 207 -13.15 2.95 3.79
C MET A 207 -14.37 2.55 4.63
N ASP A 208 -14.64 3.30 5.70
CA ASP A 208 -15.74 3.08 6.65
C ASP A 208 -17.02 3.83 6.24
N GLY A 209 -17.03 4.51 5.10
CA GLY A 209 -18.17 5.32 4.65
C GLY A 209 -18.31 6.66 5.38
N TRP A 210 -17.32 7.06 6.17
CA TRP A 210 -17.35 8.28 6.97
C TRP A 210 -16.97 9.53 6.14
N VAL A 211 -17.66 10.63 6.45
CA VAL A 211 -17.38 11.99 5.97
C VAL A 211 -17.60 13.02 7.09
N PRO A 212 -16.89 14.17 7.07
CA PRO A 212 -17.22 15.31 7.92
C PRO A 212 -18.66 15.78 7.71
N SER A 213 -19.28 16.31 8.76
CA SER A 213 -20.68 16.73 8.72
C SER A 213 -20.98 17.77 7.64
N GLU A 214 -20.02 18.64 7.31
CA GLU A 214 -20.20 19.66 6.27
C GLU A 214 -20.29 19.06 4.86
N MET A 215 -19.73 17.86 4.65
CA MET A 215 -19.70 17.16 3.36
C MET A 215 -20.77 16.06 3.27
N TYR A 216 -21.58 15.84 4.32
CA TYR A 216 -22.55 14.75 4.35
C TYR A 216 -23.61 14.88 3.25
N GLU A 217 -24.21 16.06 3.08
CA GLU A 217 -25.23 16.29 2.06
C GLU A 217 -24.65 16.09 0.65
N GLU A 218 -23.47 16.65 0.39
CA GLU A 218 -22.76 16.50 -0.89
C GLU A 218 -22.39 15.04 -1.19
N ALA A 219 -21.87 14.29 -0.21
CA ALA A 219 -21.56 12.87 -0.35
C ALA A 219 -22.83 12.05 -0.63
N THR A 220 -23.94 12.37 0.03
CA THR A 220 -25.24 11.71 -0.19
C THR A 220 -25.74 11.95 -1.62
N GLU A 221 -25.64 13.18 -2.12
CA GLU A 221 -26.00 13.52 -3.50
C GLU A 221 -25.10 12.79 -4.51
N ARG A 222 -23.78 12.77 -4.30
CA ARG A 222 -22.83 12.02 -5.13
C ARG A 222 -23.13 10.53 -5.15
N MET A 223 -23.44 9.95 -3.99
CA MET A 223 -23.81 8.54 -3.87
C MET A 223 -25.07 8.22 -4.70
N ALA A 224 -26.10 9.06 -4.59
CA ALA A 224 -27.32 8.90 -5.39
C ALA A 224 -27.04 9.04 -6.89
N HIS A 225 -26.21 10.01 -7.29
CA HIS A 225 -25.80 10.21 -8.67
C HIS A 225 -25.03 9.01 -9.23
N VAL A 226 -24.05 8.48 -8.49
CA VAL A 226 -23.28 7.30 -8.94
C VAL A 226 -24.18 6.08 -9.08
N LYS A 227 -25.09 5.84 -8.11
CA LYS A 227 -26.07 4.75 -8.23
C LYS A 227 -26.96 4.90 -9.46
N ALA A 228 -27.47 6.11 -9.72
CA ALA A 228 -28.29 6.38 -10.89
C ALA A 228 -27.52 6.17 -12.21
N HIS A 229 -26.27 6.63 -12.26
CA HIS A 229 -25.40 6.43 -13.42
C HIS A 229 -25.12 4.95 -13.69
N LEU A 230 -24.81 4.16 -12.66
CA LEU A 230 -24.61 2.71 -12.80
C LEU A 230 -25.89 2.01 -13.31
N LEU A 231 -27.06 2.44 -12.86
CA LEU A 231 -28.34 1.93 -13.38
C LEU A 231 -28.60 2.36 -14.83
N GLU A 232 -28.11 3.51 -15.27
CA GLU A 232 -28.25 3.97 -16.66
C GLU A 232 -27.40 3.14 -17.62
N ILE A 233 -26.16 2.82 -17.23
CA ILE A 233 -25.20 2.07 -18.06
C ILE A 233 -25.35 0.55 -17.96
N ALA A 234 -26.21 0.03 -17.08
CA ALA A 234 -26.47 -1.39 -16.92
C ALA A 234 -27.02 -1.99 -18.24
N GLU A 235 -26.33 -3.01 -18.76
CA GLU A 235 -26.63 -3.58 -20.07
C GLU A 235 -27.78 -4.60 -20.02
N THR A 236 -27.95 -5.28 -18.88
CA THR A 236 -28.96 -6.33 -18.70
C THR A 236 -29.90 -6.04 -17.52
N GLU A 237 -31.07 -6.68 -17.53
CA GLU A 237 -32.02 -6.58 -16.40
C GLU A 237 -31.44 -7.20 -15.12
N GLU A 238 -30.61 -8.24 -15.26
CA GLU A 238 -29.90 -8.86 -14.14
C GLU A 238 -28.91 -7.88 -13.48
N ASP A 239 -28.15 -7.12 -14.28
CA ASP A 239 -27.23 -6.09 -13.75
C ASP A 239 -28.00 -4.99 -13.01
N ARG A 240 -29.17 -4.58 -13.52
CA ARG A 240 -30.02 -3.59 -12.84
C ARG A 240 -30.53 -4.11 -11.52
N GLU A 241 -31.01 -5.35 -11.48
CA GLU A 241 -31.50 -5.98 -10.25
C GLU A 241 -30.37 -6.12 -9.22
N ASP A 242 -29.18 -6.50 -9.66
CA ASP A 242 -27.99 -6.60 -8.81
C ASP A 242 -27.60 -5.25 -8.21
N ILE A 243 -27.59 -4.16 -8.99
CA ILE A 243 -27.33 -2.81 -8.45
C ILE A 243 -28.41 -2.41 -7.45
N LEU A 244 -29.68 -2.75 -7.70
CA LEU A 244 -30.79 -2.41 -6.80
C LEU A 244 -30.81 -3.23 -5.51
N GLN A 245 -30.35 -4.48 -5.52
CA GLN A 245 -30.39 -5.36 -4.34
C GLN A 245 -29.06 -5.42 -3.57
N LYS A 246 -27.93 -5.24 -4.26
CA LYS A 246 -26.59 -5.45 -3.71
C LYS A 246 -25.80 -4.14 -3.59
N TRP A 247 -26.47 -2.99 -3.63
CA TRP A 247 -25.79 -1.71 -3.44
C TRP A 247 -25.14 -1.66 -2.05
N PRO A 248 -23.83 -1.39 -1.95
CA PRO A 248 -23.08 -1.53 -0.70
C PRO A 248 -23.43 -0.48 0.36
N PHE A 249 -24.04 0.65 -0.04
CA PHE A 249 -24.38 1.76 0.84
C PHE A 249 -25.90 1.92 0.96
N GLN A 250 -26.64 0.82 1.06
CA GLN A 250 -28.07 0.87 1.35
C GLN A 250 -28.30 1.05 2.83
N ASP A 251 -29.32 1.84 3.16
CA ASP A 251 -29.86 1.85 4.51
C ASP A 251 -30.42 0.46 4.81
N HIS A 252 -29.87 -0.17 5.84
CA HIS A 252 -30.40 -1.37 6.42
C HIS A 252 -31.01 -1.01 7.78
N GLU A 253 -32.21 -1.52 8.08
CA GLU A 253 -32.72 -1.44 9.44
C GLU A 253 -31.77 -2.24 10.35
N GLU A 254 -31.12 -1.58 11.30
CA GLU A 254 -30.41 -2.26 12.37
C GLU A 254 -31.46 -2.96 13.23
N ILE A 255 -31.53 -4.29 13.12
CA ILE A 255 -32.37 -5.09 13.99
C ILE A 255 -31.63 -5.22 15.33
N ASP A 256 -32.14 -4.50 16.35
CA ASP A 256 -31.71 -4.61 17.75
C ASP A 256 -31.75 -6.05 18.29
#